data_AF-A0A356LHH7-F1
#
_entry.id   AF-A0A356LHH7-F1
#
_cell.length_a   1.000
_cell.length_b   1.000
_cell.length_c   1.000
_cell.angle_alpha   90.00
_cell.angle_beta   90.00
_cell.angle_gamma   90.00
#
_symmetry.space_group_name_H-M   'P 1'
#
loop_
_entity.id
_entity.type
_entity.pdbx_description
1 polymer ?
#
loop_
_entity_poly.entity_id
_entity_poly.type
_entity_poly.pdbx_seq_one_letter_code
_entity_poly.pdbx_strand_id
1 'polypeptide(L)' 'MQIATAPLNAGGVVLITVANDGSIWQSNRQNTSSSSDKWSEWTKLPDLPQGDFDEALKEG' A
#
# COMPACT_ATOMS: atom_id res chain seq x y z
N MET A 1 -2.47 13.97 4.85
CA MET A 1 -1.62 12.77 4.66
C MET A 1 -1.92 11.75 5.73
N GLN A 2 -2.28 10.52 5.33
CA GLN A 2 -2.49 9.38 6.21
C GLN A 2 -1.52 8.28 5.82
N ILE A 3 -0.89 7.63 6.80
CA ILE A 3 0.02 6.50 6.58
C ILE A 3 -0.52 5.26 7.29
N ALA A 4 -0.43 4.12 6.62
CA ALA A 4 -0.74 2.81 7.15
C ALA A 4 0.46 1.86 6.92
N THR A 5 0.59 0.88 7.79
CA THR A 5 1.64 -0.14 7.72
C THR A 5 1.00 -1.52 7.73
N ALA A 6 1.49 -2.44 6.91
CA ALA A 6 1.08 -3.83 6.94
C ALA A 6 2.29 -4.77 6.90
N PRO A 7 2.24 -5.93 7.59
CA PRO A 7 3.29 -6.93 7.47
C PRO A 7 3.30 -7.53 6.06
N LEU A 8 4.49 -7.82 5.55
CA LEU A 8 4.68 -8.68 4.39
C LEU A 8 5.08 -10.08 4.86
N ASN A 9 4.92 -11.06 3.97
CA ASN A 9 5.45 -12.40 4.18
C ASN A 9 6.96 -12.34 4.46
N ALA A 10 7.49 -13.29 5.23
CA ALA A 10 8.91 -13.39 5.59
C ALA A 10 9.49 -12.24 6.45
N GLY A 11 8.65 -11.52 7.20
CA GLY A 11 9.11 -10.51 8.15
C GLY A 11 9.43 -9.14 7.52
N GLY A 12 8.89 -8.91 6.32
CA GLY A 12 8.90 -7.59 5.70
C GLY A 12 7.77 -6.70 6.18
N VAL A 13 7.76 -5.46 5.69
CA VAL A 13 6.73 -4.46 5.95
C VAL A 13 6.49 -3.63 4.69
N VAL A 14 5.24 -3.24 4.48
CA VAL A 14 4.85 -2.24 3.48
C VAL A 14 4.29 -1.01 4.16
N LEU A 15 4.69 0.17 3.70
CA LEU A 15 4.08 1.46 4.01
C LEU A 15 3.17 1.84 2.86
N ILE A 16 1.97 2.30 3.19
CA ILE A 16 1.01 2.84 2.23
C ILE A 16 0.62 4.23 2.71
N THR A 17 0.66 5.23 1.85
CA THR A 17 0.26 6.61 2.18
C THR A 17 -0.72 7.17 1.16
N VAL A 18 -1.64 8.00 1.64
CA VAL A 18 -2.50 8.84 0.82
C VAL A 18 -1.97 10.27 0.90
N ALA A 19 -1.47 10.78 -0.23
CA ALA A 19 -1.01 12.16 -0.36
C ALA A 19 -2.18 13.14 -0.39
N ASN A 20 -1.90 14.44 -0.26
CA ASN A 20 -2.94 15.47 -0.18
C ASN A 20 -3.72 15.65 -1.48
N ASP A 21 -3.17 15.18 -2.61
CA ASP A 21 -3.82 15.15 -3.92
C ASP A 21 -4.68 13.89 -4.13
N GLY A 22 -4.81 13.04 -3.10
CA GLY A 22 -5.55 11.77 -3.16
C GLY A 22 -4.76 10.61 -3.75
N SER A 23 -3.53 10.83 -4.23
CA SER A 23 -2.73 9.74 -4.79
C SER A 23 -2.25 8.76 -3.72
N ILE A 24 -2.28 7.47 -4.05
CA ILE A 24 -1.82 6.39 -3.17
C ILE A 24 -0.41 5.99 -3.57
N TRP A 25 0.49 5.92 -2.58
CA TRP A 25 1.88 5.52 -2.77
C TRP A 25 2.25 4.39 -1.82
N GLN A 26 3.15 3.52 -2.28
CA GLN A 26 3.72 2.46 -1.43
C GLN A 26 5.24 2.40 -1.48
N SER A 27 5.84 1.92 -0.39
CA SER A 27 7.24 1.50 -0.31
C SER A 27 7.32 0.28 0.61
N ASN A 28 8.23 -0.65 0.32
CA ASN A 28 8.36 -1.89 1.06
C ASN A 28 9.81 -2.17 1.46
N ARG A 29 9.95 -2.91 2.56
CA ARG A 29 11.19 -3.50 3.05
C ARG A 29 10.96 -4.98 3.29
N GLN A 30 11.80 -5.84 2.72
CA GLN A 30 11.54 -7.29 2.67
C GLN A 30 11.94 -8.01 3.96
N ASN A 31 12.91 -7.46 4.68
CA ASN A 31 13.41 -8.03 5.93
C ASN A 31 13.76 -6.92 6.92
N THR A 32 12.88 -6.70 7.90
CA THR A 32 13.10 -5.65 8.91
C THR A 32 14.23 -5.98 9.90
N SER A 33 14.63 -7.26 10.00
CA SER A 33 15.71 -7.71 10.88
C SER A 33 17.11 -7.52 10.30
N SER A 34 17.23 -7.30 8.98
CA SER A 34 18.51 -7.08 8.31
C SER A 34 18.81 -5.59 8.19
N SER A 35 19.91 -5.12 8.77
CA SER A 35 20.34 -3.71 8.67
C SER A 35 20.82 -3.29 7.27
N SER A 36 21.18 -4.26 6.43
CA SER A 36 21.56 -4.02 5.04
C SER A 36 20.34 -3.89 4.11
N ASP A 37 19.19 -4.43 4.51
CA ASP A 37 17.97 -4.35 3.70
C ASP A 37 17.45 -2.92 3.65
N LYS A 38 17.02 -2.50 2.47
CA LYS A 38 16.61 -1.12 2.18
C LYS A 38 15.13 -1.08 1.85
N TRP A 39 14.54 0.09 2.08
CA TRP A 39 13.25 0.41 1.50
C TRP A 39 13.39 0.50 -0.01
N SER A 40 12.39 0.02 -0.73
CA SER A 40 12.24 0.33 -2.15
C SER A 40 11.90 1.79 -2.36
N GLU A 41 12.14 2.27 -3.58
CA GLU A 41 11.64 3.57 -4.02
C GLU A 41 10.11 3.63 -3.91
N TRP A 42 9.61 4.82 -3.60
CA TRP A 42 8.18 5.05 -3.56
C TRP A 42 7.57 4.88 -4.94
N THR A 43 6.57 4.00 -5.03
CA THR A 43 5.85 3.73 -6.27
C THR A 43 4.41 4.19 -6.12
N LYS A 44 3.93 5.02 -7.05
CA LYS A 44 2.54 5.42 -7.13
C LYS A 44 1.69 4.21 -7.55
N LEU A 45 0.68 3.89 -6.77
CA LEU A 45 -0.29 2.87 -7.14
C LEU A 45 -1.27 3.44 -8.17
N PRO A 46 -1.78 2.60 -9.10
CA PRO A 46 -2.85 3.02 -9.98
C PRO A 46 -4.03 3.49 -9.14
N ASP A 47 -4.72 4.53 -9.62
CA ASP A 47 -5.98 4.92 -9.02
C ASP A 47 -6.89 3.69 -9.03
N LEU A 48 -7.42 3.32 -7.86
CA LEU A 48 -8.43 2.27 -7.82
C LEU A 48 -9.57 2.73 -8.72
N PRO A 49 -10.12 1.86 -9.59
CA PRO A 49 -11.35 2.18 -10.27
C PRO A 49 -12.32 2.66 -9.20
N GLN A 50 -12.91 3.84 -9.38
CA GLN A 50 -14.14 4.19 -8.67
C GLN A 50 -15.21 3.23 -9.21
N GLY A 51 -15.13 1.96 -8.82
CA GLY A 51 -16.21 1.02 -9.02
C GLY A 51 -17.31 1.46 -8.09
N ASP A 52 -18.50 1.70 -8.64
CA ASP A 52 -19.72 1.84 -7.87
C ASP A 52 -19.84 0.62 -6.96
N PHE A 53 -19.47 0.78 -5.68
CA PHE A 53 -19.52 -0.27 -4.66
C PHE A 53 -20.95 -0.83 -4.46
N ASP A 54 -21.96 -0.23 -5.10
CA ASP A 54 -23.36 -0.63 -5.07
C ASP A 54 -23.68 -1.87 -5.94
N GLU A 55 -22.85 -2.26 -6.91
CA GLU A 55 -23.20 -3.40 -7.80
C GLU A 55 -22.79 -4.77 -7.21
N ALA A 56 -21.82 -4.82 -6.29
CA ALA A 56 -21.33 -6.07 -5.71
C ALA A 56 -22.26 -6.72 -4.66
N LEU A 57 -23.36 -6.05 -4.26
CA LEU A 57 -24.33 -6.55 -3.27
C LEU A 57 -25.64 -7.05 -3.90
N LYS A 58 -25.81 -6.98 -5.23
CA LYS A 58 -27.05 -7.41 -5.90
C LYS A 58 -27.07 -8.85 -6.39
N GLU A 59 -25.93 -9.55 -6.36
CA GLU A 59 -25.86 -10.98 -6.74
C GLU A 59 -25.61 -11.92 -5.54
N GLY A 60 -26.01 -11.51 -4.33
CA GLY A 60 -26.00 -12.35 -3.12
C GLY A 60 -27.36 -12.97 -2.79
#